data_AF-A0AAE9MS85-F1
#
_entry.id   AF-A0AAE9MS85-F1
#
_cell.length_a   1.000
_cell.length_b   1.000
_cell.length_c   1.000
_cell.angle_alpha   90.00
_cell.angle_beta   90.00
_cell.angle_gamma   90.00
#
_symmetry.space_group_name_H-M   'P 1'
#
loop_
_entity.id
_entity.type
_entity.pdbx_description
1 polymer ?
#
loop_
_entity_poly.entity_id
_entity_poly.type
_entity_poly.pdbx_seq_one_letter_code
_entity_poly.pdbx_strand_id
1 'polypeptide(L)'
;MCFDKKSIRILLEFIFIFTVFVIPPMLNTRAFIPPNKPEGFFYSLIFISKIVFFAAYEEILYRIYLPYRIKSLYGQRAHTIKYCFWSSEIFPIIFFALAHRYLGFLNVLYAMAAGIIFRILYVLIQKKFGTKYSPARASITAAVCVIFIHSVHNCIIYLLIFKG
;
A
#
# COMPACT_ATOMS: atom_id res chain seq x y z
N MET A 1 -5.93 24.18 -23.64
CA MET A 1 -6.54 23.31 -22.61
C MET A 1 -6.81 24.15 -21.37
N CYS A 2 -8.07 24.40 -21.02
CA CYS A 2 -8.41 25.10 -19.78
C CYS A 2 -8.55 24.03 -18.68
N PHE A 3 -7.56 23.93 -17.79
CA PHE A 3 -7.63 22.99 -16.67
C PHE A 3 -8.50 23.59 -15.55
N ASP A 4 -9.52 22.85 -15.12
CA ASP A 4 -10.29 23.17 -13.93
C ASP A 4 -9.35 23.27 -12.70
N LYS A 5 -9.53 24.31 -11.86
CA LYS A 5 -8.83 24.51 -10.59
C LYS A 5 -8.84 23.25 -9.72
N LYS A 6 -9.96 22.51 -9.71
CA LYS A 6 -10.08 21.24 -8.99
C LYS A 6 -9.10 20.19 -9.54
N SER A 7 -9.04 20.04 -10.86
CA SER A 7 -8.12 19.10 -11.53
C SER A 7 -6.65 19.45 -11.27
N ILE A 8 -6.30 20.74 -11.26
CA ILE A 8 -4.93 21.19 -10.93
C ILE A 8 -4.58 20.80 -9.50
N ARG A 9 -5.47 21.06 -8.53
CA ARG A 9 -5.25 20.68 -7.12
C ARG A 9 -5.07 19.17 -6.96
N ILE A 10 -5.90 18.37 -7.64
CA ILE A 10 -5.81 16.90 -7.63
C ILE A 10 -4.44 16.44 -8.17
N LEU A 11 -3.99 17.04 -9.27
CA LEU A 11 -2.71 16.70 -9.88
C LEU A 11 -1.53 17.08 -8.98
N LEU A 12 -1.54 18.28 -8.39
CA LEU A 12 -0.49 18.73 -7.48
C LEU A 12 -0.39 17.87 -6.22
N GLU A 13 -1.53 17.49 -5.63
CA GLU A 13 -1.59 16.56 -4.50
C GLU A 13 -1.00 15.20 -4.89
N PHE A 14 -1.39 14.66 -6.05
CA PHE A 14 -0.87 13.40 -6.55
C PHE A 14 0.64 13.45 -6.76
N ILE A 15 1.15 14.50 -7.43
CA ILE A 15 2.59 14.70 -7.64
C ILE A 15 3.31 14.77 -6.30
N PHE A 16 2.81 15.57 -5.36
CA PHE A 16 3.41 15.71 -4.04
C PHE A 16 3.49 14.36 -3.30
N ILE A 17 2.37 13.64 -3.19
CA ILE A 17 2.34 12.35 -2.49
C ILE A 17 3.22 11.33 -3.21
N PHE A 18 3.18 11.29 -4.54
CA PHE A 18 3.99 10.37 -5.33
C PHE A 18 5.49 10.63 -5.14
N THR A 19 5.92 11.89 -5.22
CA THR A 19 7.33 12.27 -5.07
C THR A 19 7.85 12.07 -3.65
N VAL A 20 7.03 12.34 -2.62
CA VAL A 20 7.48 12.25 -1.22
C VAL A 20 7.39 10.83 -0.67
N PHE A 21 6.37 10.06 -1.03
CA PHE A 21 6.07 8.78 -0.37
C PHE A 21 6.26 7.54 -1.26
N VAL A 22 6.15 7.68 -2.58
CA VAL A 22 6.22 6.52 -3.51
C VAL A 22 7.61 6.39 -4.14
N ILE A 23 8.17 7.48 -4.65
CA ILE A 23 9.47 7.48 -5.33
C ILE A 23 10.63 7.08 -4.40
N PRO A 24 10.78 7.65 -3.19
CA PRO A 24 11.99 7.41 -2.39
C PRO A 24 12.17 5.93 -2.00
N PRO A 25 11.13 5.19 -1.55
CA PRO A 25 11.24 3.75 -1.33
C PRO A 25 11.60 2.97 -2.60
N MET A 26 11.02 3.32 -3.75
CA MET A 26 11.29 2.63 -5.03
C MET A 26 12.73 2.80 -5.53
N LEU A 27 13.33 3.96 -5.25
CA LEU A 27 14.71 4.28 -5.65
C LEU A 27 15.74 3.90 -4.59
N ASN A 28 15.31 3.42 -3.42
CA ASN A 28 16.23 3.00 -2.39
C ASN A 28 16.97 1.72 -2.82
N THR A 29 18.29 1.82 -2.91
CA THR A 29 19.20 0.71 -3.25
C THR A 29 20.12 0.34 -2.08
N ARG A 30 19.93 0.95 -0.90
CA ARG A 30 20.73 0.64 0.28
C ARG A 30 20.51 -0.81 0.68
N ALA A 31 21.58 -1.51 1.03
CA ALA A 31 21.47 -2.86 1.57
C ALA A 31 20.60 -2.85 2.84
N PHE A 32 19.70 -3.83 2.94
CA PHE A 32 18.90 -4.01 4.13
C PHE A 32 19.77 -4.45 5.31
N ILE A 33 19.68 -3.69 6.40
CA ILE A 33 20.29 -4.04 7.68
C ILE A 33 19.13 -4.45 8.60
N PRO A 34 19.08 -5.71 9.07
CA PRO A 34 18.02 -6.13 9.97
C PRO A 34 18.06 -5.32 11.26
N PRO A 35 16.90 -4.93 11.82
CA PRO A 35 16.87 -4.24 13.10
C PRO A 35 17.38 -5.17 14.21
N ASN A 36 17.94 -4.61 15.27
CA ASN A 36 18.29 -5.38 16.45
C ASN A 36 17.03 -5.96 17.10
N LYS A 37 17.14 -7.19 17.61
CA LYS A 37 16.06 -7.83 18.37
C LYS A 37 15.73 -6.97 19.60
N PRO A 38 14.46 -6.60 19.82
CA PRO A 38 14.10 -5.81 20.99
C PRO A 38 14.27 -6.64 22.27
N GLU A 39 14.93 -6.08 23.28
CA GLU A 39 15.09 -6.70 24.59
C GLU A 39 14.14 -6.05 25.60
N GLY A 40 13.36 -6.87 26.32
CA GLY A 40 12.39 -6.39 27.29
C GLY A 40 11.01 -6.04 26.70
N PHE A 41 10.03 -5.95 27.60
CA PHE A 41 8.61 -5.80 27.23
C PHE A 41 8.33 -4.47 26.52
N PHE A 42 8.84 -3.35 27.06
CA PHE A 42 8.57 -2.02 26.52
C PHE A 42 9.10 -1.83 25.09
N TYR A 43 10.34 -2.25 24.83
CA TYR A 43 10.93 -2.17 23.50
C TYR A 43 10.27 -3.11 22.50
N SER A 44 9.79 -4.28 22.96
CA SER A 44 8.98 -5.18 22.13
C SER A 44 7.66 -4.53 21.72
N LEU A 45 6.98 -3.85 22.65
CA LEU A 45 5.73 -3.14 22.36
C LEU A 45 5.94 -1.98 21.38
N ILE A 46 7.02 -1.19 21.52
CA ILE A 46 7.41 -0.16 20.55
C ILE A 46 7.69 -0.78 19.18
N PHE A 47 8.42 -1.90 19.14
CA PHE A 47 8.76 -2.58 17.89
C PHE A 47 7.51 -3.06 17.14
N ILE A 48 6.58 -3.72 17.84
CA ILE A 48 5.29 -4.15 17.27
C ILE A 48 4.48 -2.94 16.80
N SER A 49 4.45 -1.85 17.57
CA SER A 49 3.75 -0.62 17.18
C SER A 49 4.31 -0.02 15.90
N LYS A 50 5.64 -0.03 15.72
CA LYS A 50 6.28 0.39 14.46
C LYS A 50 5.90 -0.52 13.29
N ILE A 51 5.87 -1.83 13.48
CA ILE A 51 5.43 -2.78 12.44
C ILE A 51 4.01 -2.46 11.98
N VAL A 52 3.08 -2.28 12.93
CA VAL A 52 1.69 -1.94 12.62
C VAL A 52 1.60 -0.59 11.90
N PHE A 53 2.36 0.41 12.36
CA PHE A 53 2.37 1.73 11.75
C PHE A 53 2.86 1.69 10.29
N PHE A 54 3.97 0.99 10.02
CA PHE A 54 4.48 0.86 8.65
C PHE A 54 3.57 0.04 7.75
N ALA A 55 2.97 -1.05 8.26
CA ALA A 55 1.98 -1.81 7.50
C ALA A 55 0.74 -0.93 7.18
N ALA A 56 0.27 -0.14 8.15
CA ALA A 56 -0.82 0.81 7.94
C ALA A 56 -0.49 1.85 6.87
N TYR A 57 0.71 2.43 6.93
CA TYR A 57 1.21 3.36 5.93
C TYR A 57 1.19 2.75 4.52
N GLU A 58 1.74 1.55 4.34
CA GLU A 58 1.79 0.90 3.04
C GLU A 58 0.39 0.53 2.51
N GLU A 59 -0.49 0.00 3.35
CA GLU A 59 -1.85 -0.31 2.92
C GLU A 59 -2.65 0.94 2.53
N ILE A 60 -2.54 2.02 3.32
CA ILE A 60 -3.22 3.28 3.00
C ILE A 60 -2.69 3.85 1.68
N LEU A 61 -1.38 3.87 1.47
CA LEU A 61 -0.76 4.44 0.28
C LEU A 61 -1.07 3.61 -0.98
N TYR A 62 -0.81 2.30 -0.94
CA TYR A 62 -0.85 1.46 -2.14
C TYR A 62 -2.23 0.84 -2.40
N ARG A 63 -3.08 0.60 -1.39
CA ARG A 63 -4.38 -0.08 -1.59
C ARG A 63 -5.55 0.89 -1.59
N ILE A 64 -5.41 2.06 -0.96
CA ILE A 64 -6.48 3.07 -0.90
C ILE A 64 -6.13 4.28 -1.77
N TYR A 65 -5.08 5.01 -1.41
CA TYR A 65 -4.77 6.30 -2.01
C TYR A 65 -4.46 6.19 -3.50
N LEU A 66 -3.47 5.39 -3.89
CA LEU A 66 -3.05 5.30 -5.30
C LEU A 66 -4.17 4.80 -6.23
N PRO A 67 -4.88 3.68 -5.94
CA PRO A 67 -5.99 3.24 -6.78
C PRO A 67 -7.10 4.29 -6.90
N TYR A 68 -7.48 4.93 -5.79
CA TYR A 68 -8.51 5.97 -5.80
C TYR A 68 -8.06 7.18 -6.61
N ARG A 69 -6.81 7.62 -6.41
CA ARG A 69 -6.32 8.86 -7.00
C ARG A 69 -6.05 8.73 -8.48
N ILE A 70 -5.49 7.60 -8.91
CA ILE A 70 -5.37 7.25 -10.33
C ILE A 70 -6.76 7.24 -10.97
N LYS A 71 -7.77 6.58 -10.37
CA LYS A 71 -9.15 6.61 -10.92
C LYS A 71 -9.69 8.03 -11.08
N SER A 72 -9.43 8.91 -10.11
CA SER A 72 -9.91 10.29 -10.16
C SER A 72 -9.28 11.15 -11.26
N LEU A 73 -8.07 10.81 -11.73
CA LEU A 73 -7.39 11.53 -12.83
C LEU A 73 -8.04 11.25 -14.20
N TYR A 74 -8.73 10.13 -14.34
CA TYR A 74 -9.34 9.70 -15.61
C TYR A 74 -10.73 10.34 -15.86
N GLY A 75 -11.38 10.88 -14.82
CA GLY A 75 -12.70 11.52 -14.92
C GLY A 75 -13.82 10.55 -15.36
N GLN A 76 -14.90 11.09 -15.95
CA GLN A 76 -16.08 10.32 -16.39
C GLN A 76 -16.03 9.81 -17.84
N ARG A 77 -14.86 9.82 -18.50
CA ARG A 77 -14.77 9.48 -19.94
C ARG A 77 -14.84 7.97 -20.18
N ALA A 78 -15.86 7.52 -20.92
CA ALA A 78 -16.17 6.11 -21.16
C ALA A 78 -15.04 5.32 -21.86
N HIS A 79 -14.35 5.93 -22.83
CA HIS A 79 -13.22 5.29 -23.54
C HIS A 79 -12.00 5.07 -22.64
N THR A 80 -11.94 5.75 -21.49
CA THR A 80 -10.83 5.69 -20.56
C THR A 80 -11.06 4.66 -19.44
N ILE A 81 -12.23 3.99 -19.39
CA ILE A 81 -12.57 3.03 -18.33
C ILE A 81 -11.61 1.83 -18.29
N LYS A 82 -11.28 1.25 -19.45
CA LYS A 82 -10.33 0.13 -19.52
C LYS A 82 -8.94 0.56 -19.02
N TYR A 83 -8.40 1.64 -19.57
CA TYR A 83 -7.09 2.17 -19.15
C TYR A 83 -7.07 2.62 -17.69
N CYS A 84 -8.18 3.16 -17.19
CA CYS A 84 -8.39 3.54 -15.80
C CYS A 84 -8.31 2.31 -14.88
N PHE A 85 -9.01 1.23 -15.23
CA PHE A 85 -8.95 -0.02 -14.48
C PHE A 85 -7.53 -0.59 -14.46
N TRP A 86 -6.89 -0.76 -15.62
CA TRP A 86 -5.54 -1.32 -15.70
C TRP A 86 -4.54 -0.48 -14.89
N SER A 87 -4.50 0.84 -15.09
CA SER A 87 -3.57 1.72 -14.37
C SER A 87 -3.79 1.76 -12.87
N SER A 88 -5.05 1.87 -12.41
CA SER A 88 -5.38 2.01 -11.00
C SER A 88 -5.24 0.73 -10.18
N GLU A 89 -5.21 -0.43 -10.83
CA GLU A 89 -5.03 -1.72 -10.15
C GLU A 89 -3.58 -2.22 -10.27
N ILE A 90 -2.90 -1.99 -11.39
CA ILE A 90 -1.57 -2.56 -11.64
C ILE A 90 -0.45 -1.68 -11.14
N PHE A 91 -0.49 -0.37 -11.41
CA PHE A 91 0.60 0.51 -10.98
C PHE A 91 0.83 0.50 -9.47
N PRO A 92 -0.22 0.50 -8.61
CA PRO A 92 0.02 0.42 -7.16
C PRO A 92 0.71 -0.87 -6.74
N ILE A 93 0.43 -2.01 -7.41
CA ILE A 93 1.10 -3.29 -7.15
C ILE A 93 2.58 -3.21 -7.57
N ILE A 94 2.86 -2.66 -8.76
CA ILE A 94 4.23 -2.48 -9.25
C ILE A 94 5.01 -1.56 -8.31
N PHE A 95 4.44 -0.43 -7.91
CA PHE A 95 5.10 0.52 -7.01
C PHE A 95 5.33 -0.08 -5.62
N PHE A 96 4.38 -0.86 -5.10
CA PHE A 96 4.56 -1.61 -3.85
C PHE A 96 5.73 -2.60 -3.94
N ALA A 97 5.79 -3.40 -5.02
CA ALA A 97 6.86 -4.36 -5.22
C ALA A 97 8.24 -3.68 -5.37
N LEU A 98 8.31 -2.60 -6.14
CA LEU A 98 9.55 -1.85 -6.34
C LEU A 98 10.00 -1.11 -5.08
N ALA A 99 9.08 -0.70 -4.20
CA ALA A 99 9.44 -0.15 -2.89
C ALA A 99 10.22 -1.14 -2.01
N HIS A 100 10.12 -2.45 -2.30
CA HIS A 100 10.85 -3.51 -1.62
C HIS A 100 12.15 -3.91 -2.31
N ARG A 101 12.57 -3.19 -3.36
CA ARG A 101 13.79 -3.50 -4.14
C ARG A 101 15.07 -3.55 -3.30
N TYR A 102 15.16 -2.72 -2.26
CA TYR A 102 16.30 -2.69 -1.35
C TYR A 102 16.52 -4.01 -0.58
N LEU A 103 15.52 -4.89 -0.54
CA LEU A 103 15.60 -6.24 0.03
C LEU A 103 16.12 -7.29 -0.97
N GLY A 104 16.34 -6.92 -2.23
CA GLY A 104 16.80 -7.83 -3.28
C GLY A 104 15.69 -8.38 -4.19
N PHE A 105 16.09 -8.98 -5.32
CA PHE A 105 15.16 -9.34 -6.41
C PHE A 105 14.08 -10.35 -6.00
N LEU A 106 14.43 -11.39 -5.24
CA LEU A 106 13.43 -12.38 -4.78
C LEU A 106 12.38 -11.74 -3.87
N ASN A 107 12.76 -10.76 -3.05
CA ASN A 107 11.84 -10.01 -2.21
C ASN A 107 10.92 -9.08 -3.03
N VAL A 108 11.37 -8.59 -4.19
CA VAL A 108 10.48 -7.87 -5.13
C VAL A 108 9.40 -8.79 -5.68
N LEU A 109 9.76 -10.00 -6.10
CA LEU A 109 8.77 -10.99 -6.57
C LEU A 109 7.80 -11.39 -5.46
N TYR A 110 8.33 -11.60 -4.26
CA TYR A 110 7.53 -11.86 -3.07
C TYR A 110 6.55 -10.73 -2.77
N ALA A 111 7.03 -9.49 -2.73
CA ALA A 111 6.21 -8.30 -2.50
C ALA A 111 5.16 -8.11 -3.61
N MET A 112 5.47 -8.43 -4.86
CA MET A 112 4.49 -8.40 -5.95
C MET A 112 3.36 -9.41 -5.71
N ALA A 113 3.70 -10.65 -5.34
CA ALA A 113 2.72 -11.68 -5.03
C ALA A 113 1.86 -11.31 -3.81
N ALA A 114 2.49 -10.87 -2.71
CA ALA A 114 1.78 -10.37 -1.53
C ALA A 114 0.89 -9.16 -1.86
N GLY A 115 1.38 -8.24 -2.70
CA GLY A 115 0.64 -7.10 -3.22
C GLY A 115 -0.64 -7.48 -3.93
N ILE A 116 -0.58 -8.48 -4.82
CA ILE A 116 -1.75 -9.04 -5.52
C ILE A 116 -2.72 -9.66 -4.52
N ILE A 117 -2.24 -10.49 -3.59
CA ILE A 117 -3.08 -11.17 -2.59
C ILE A 117 -3.80 -10.15 -1.71
N PHE A 118 -3.08 -9.18 -1.15
CA PHE A 118 -3.67 -8.12 -0.31
C PHE A 118 -4.65 -7.26 -1.10
N ARG A 119 -4.40 -7.00 -2.39
CA ARG A 119 -5.35 -6.27 -3.23
C ARG A 119 -6.64 -7.05 -3.47
N ILE A 120 -6.54 -8.33 -3.82
CA ILE A 120 -7.71 -9.21 -3.99
C ILE A 120 -8.50 -9.27 -2.68
N LEU A 121 -7.82 -9.48 -1.57
CA LEU A 121 -8.44 -9.54 -0.24
C LEU A 121 -9.16 -8.23 0.12
N TYR A 122 -8.52 -7.08 -0.09
CA TYR A 122 -9.13 -5.77 0.11
C TYR A 122 -10.45 -5.64 -0.68
N VAL A 123 -10.44 -5.98 -1.96
CA VAL A 123 -11.64 -5.87 -2.82
C VAL A 123 -12.73 -6.85 -2.40
N LEU A 124 -12.38 -8.08 -2.02
CA LEU A 124 -13.34 -9.09 -1.54
C LEU A 124 -14.02 -8.64 -0.24
N ILE A 125 -13.24 -8.15 0.73
CA ILE A 125 -13.76 -7.64 1.99
C ILE A 125 -14.62 -6.40 1.72
N GLN A 126 -14.13 -5.44 0.93
CA GLN A 126 -14.88 -4.23 0.58
C GLN A 126 -16.23 -4.56 -0.07
N LYS A 127 -16.28 -5.52 -1.02
CA LYS A 127 -17.54 -5.97 -1.63
C LYS A 127 -18.47 -6.62 -0.63
N LYS A 128 -17.96 -7.51 0.23
CA LYS A 128 -18.75 -8.20 1.27
C LYS A 128 -19.37 -7.23 2.26
N PHE A 129 -18.63 -6.19 2.69
CA PHE A 129 -19.15 -5.19 3.62
C PHE A 129 -19.96 -4.09 2.92
N GLY A 130 -19.75 -3.86 1.63
CA GLY A 130 -20.48 -2.88 0.82
C GLY A 130 -21.95 -3.24 0.60
N THR A 131 -22.35 -4.51 0.77
CA THR A 131 -23.77 -4.92 0.76
C THR A 131 -24.50 -4.56 2.04
N LYS A 132 -23.77 -4.31 3.14
CA LYS A 132 -24.33 -4.09 4.49
C LYS A 132 -24.13 -2.65 5.01
N TYR A 133 -23.08 -1.96 4.55
CA TYR A 133 -22.68 -0.65 5.04
C TYR A 133 -22.41 0.33 3.89
N SER A 134 -22.33 1.62 4.21
CA SER A 134 -21.91 2.67 3.26
C SER A 134 -20.55 2.34 2.61
N PRO A 135 -20.32 2.70 1.33
CA PRO A 135 -19.06 2.45 0.62
C PRO A 135 -17.80 2.91 1.37
N ALA A 136 -17.91 4.04 2.11
CA ALA A 136 -16.81 4.55 2.91
C ALA A 136 -16.47 3.61 4.08
N ARG A 137 -17.49 3.16 4.83
CA ARG A 137 -17.31 2.21 5.94
C ARG A 137 -16.76 0.88 5.45
N ALA A 138 -17.28 0.35 4.33
CA ALA A 138 -16.79 -0.89 3.75
C ALA A 138 -15.30 -0.81 3.35
N SER A 139 -14.87 0.34 2.81
CA SER A 139 -13.47 0.59 2.45
C SER A 139 -12.57 0.68 3.68
N ILE A 140 -13.01 1.38 4.73
CA ILE A 140 -12.27 1.46 6.01
C ILE A 140 -12.15 0.06 6.64
N THR A 141 -13.24 -0.71 6.70
CA THR A 141 -13.20 -2.07 7.24
C THR A 141 -12.23 -2.95 6.46
N ALA A 142 -12.27 -2.90 5.12
CA ALA A 142 -11.33 -3.64 4.28
C ALA A 142 -9.88 -3.24 4.54
N ALA A 143 -9.59 -1.94 4.67
CA ALA A 143 -8.27 -1.44 5.02
C ALA A 143 -7.79 -1.97 6.37
N VAL A 144 -8.59 -1.85 7.43
CA VAL A 144 -8.22 -2.31 8.78
C VAL A 144 -7.94 -3.81 8.78
N CYS A 145 -8.74 -4.62 8.09
CA CYS A 145 -8.50 -6.06 7.99
C CYS A 145 -7.17 -6.39 7.30
N VAL A 146 -6.87 -5.74 6.17
CA VAL A 146 -5.62 -6.00 5.44
C VAL A 146 -4.41 -5.48 6.22
N ILE A 147 -4.53 -4.32 6.89
CA ILE A 147 -3.48 -3.79 7.78
C ILE A 147 -3.16 -4.79 8.88
N PHE A 148 -4.18 -5.36 9.52
CA PHE A 148 -3.99 -6.35 10.56
C PHE A 148 -3.25 -7.59 10.01
N ILE A 149 -3.69 -8.14 8.88
CA ILE A 149 -3.07 -9.32 8.26
C ILE A 149 -1.63 -9.03 7.86
N HIS A 150 -1.36 -7.87 7.25
CA HIS A 150 -0.02 -7.46 6.88
C HIS A 150 0.88 -7.25 8.11
N SER A 151 0.35 -6.64 9.17
CA SER A 151 1.08 -6.48 10.44
C SER A 151 1.46 -7.84 11.04
N VAL A 152 0.53 -8.80 11.07
CA VAL A 152 0.78 -10.17 11.53
C VAL A 152 1.84 -10.85 10.66
N HIS A 153 1.73 -10.71 9.33
CA HIS A 153 2.72 -11.23 8.40
C HIS A 153 4.13 -10.68 8.70
N ASN A 154 4.27 -9.36 8.85
CA ASN A 154 5.55 -8.73 9.14
C ASN A 154 6.10 -9.15 10.51
N CYS A 155 5.25 -9.27 11.54
CA CYS A 155 5.65 -9.83 12.83
C CYS A 155 6.23 -11.25 12.69
N ILE A 156 5.58 -12.12 11.91
CA ILE A 156 6.08 -13.49 11.66
C ILE A 156 7.44 -13.44 10.96
N ILE A 157 7.60 -12.60 9.93
CA ILE A 157 8.88 -12.47 9.22
C ILE A 157 9.99 -12.00 10.17
N TYR A 158 9.76 -10.99 11.00
CA TYR A 158 10.76 -10.56 11.99
C TYR A 158 11.07 -11.64 13.02
N LEU A 159 10.08 -12.42 13.47
CA LEU A 159 10.33 -13.55 14.37
C LEU A 159 11.19 -14.64 13.72
N LEU A 160 11.05 -14.87 12.41
CA LEU A 160 11.90 -15.80 11.67
C LEU A 160 13.31 -15.25 11.50
N ILE A 161 13.45 -13.96 11.18
CA ILE A 161 14.75 -13.28 11.07
C ILE A 161 15.51 -13.33 12.40
N PHE A 162 14.85 -13.17 13.54
CA PHE A 162 15.50 -13.22 14.85
C PHE A 162 15.81 -14.64 15.37
N LYS A 163 15.34 -15.69 14.66
CA LYS A 163 15.63 -17.09 14.99
C LYS A 163 16.78 -17.67 14.18
N GLY A 164 17.04 -17.14 12.98
CA GLY A 164 18.17 -17.50 12.13
C GLY A 164 19.42 -16.74 12.52
#